data_AF-G8B1M0-F1
#
_entry.id   AF-G8B1M0-F1
#
_cell.length_a   1.000
_cell.length_b   1.000
_cell.length_c   1.000
_cell.angle_alpha   90.00
_cell.angle_beta   90.00
_cell.angle_gamma   90.00
#
_symmetry.space_group_name_H-M   'P 1'
#
loop_
_entity.id
_entity.type
_entity.pdbx_description
1 polymer ?
#
loop_
_entity_poly.entity_id
_entity_poly.type
_entity_poly.pdbx_seq_one_letter_code
_entity_poly.pdbx_strand_id
1 'polypeptide(L)'
;MMRILLLGFFCSIFALSHQEIPEPSYTHWQEHLQSCLDQTGLDLSIFGVSRIDDVTEQNLKKLAEVTADKRGCLVACVFQKQGMISKEGVLQANPPRPDPTTKLETTFEEAIAACRSEKNFCKLGNCLFEIYFKYK
;
A
#
# COMPACT_ATOMS: atom_id res chain seq x y z
N MET A 1 -42.83 -18.21 50.65
CA MET A 1 -42.77 -18.27 49.17
C MET A 1 -41.73 -17.26 48.71
N MET A 2 -40.61 -17.76 48.19
CA MET A 2 -39.44 -16.98 47.79
C MET A 2 -39.67 -16.42 46.37
N ARG A 3 -39.58 -15.10 46.18
CA ARG A 3 -39.59 -14.46 44.86
C ARG A 3 -38.19 -13.88 44.59
N ILE A 4 -37.47 -14.58 43.73
CA ILE A 4 -36.19 -14.17 43.15
C ILE A 4 -36.49 -13.08 42.11
N LEU A 5 -35.94 -11.89 42.31
CA LEU A 5 -35.90 -10.82 41.29
C LEU A 5 -34.43 -10.64 40.89
N LEU A 6 -34.06 -11.29 39.78
CA LEU A 6 -32.81 -11.07 39.05
C LEU A 6 -33.16 -10.27 37.79
N LEU A 7 -32.73 -9.01 37.72
CA LEU A 7 -32.76 -8.11 36.56
C LEU A 7 -31.82 -6.95 36.91
N GLY A 8 -30.78 -6.57 36.18
CA GLY A 8 -30.12 -7.10 35.00
C GLY A 8 -28.89 -6.21 34.82
N PHE A 9 -27.68 -6.78 34.94
CA PHE A 9 -26.45 -6.06 34.70
C PHE A 9 -26.11 -6.20 33.21
N PHE A 10 -26.50 -5.20 32.42
CA PHE A 10 -26.08 -5.10 31.02
C PHE A 10 -24.59 -4.80 30.99
N CYS A 11 -23.77 -5.86 31.01
CA CYS A 11 -22.39 -5.79 30.53
C CYS A 11 -22.43 -5.37 29.06
N SER A 12 -22.32 -4.07 28.82
CA SER A 12 -21.95 -3.54 27.51
C SER A 12 -20.51 -3.97 27.27
N ILE A 13 -20.34 -5.18 26.74
CA ILE A 13 -19.10 -5.56 26.10
C ILE A 13 -19.02 -4.67 24.88
N PHE A 14 -18.13 -3.67 24.93
CA PHE A 14 -17.69 -2.96 23.76
C PHE A 14 -17.23 -4.02 22.76
N ALA A 15 -18.03 -4.24 21.72
CA ALA A 15 -17.61 -4.95 20.54
C ALA A 15 -16.46 -4.13 19.97
N LEU A 16 -15.24 -4.52 20.35
CA LEU A 16 -14.01 -4.03 19.75
C LEU A 16 -14.11 -4.45 18.29
N SER A 17 -14.60 -3.53 17.45
CA SER A 17 -14.52 -3.60 16.01
C SER A 17 -13.04 -3.65 15.65
N HIS A 18 -12.45 -4.85 15.69
CA HIS A 18 -11.30 -5.18 14.89
C HIS A 18 -11.77 -4.99 13.45
N GLN A 19 -11.55 -3.79 12.91
CA GLN A 19 -11.35 -3.69 11.47
C GLN A 19 -10.09 -4.52 11.24
N GLU A 20 -10.28 -5.78 10.87
CA GLU A 20 -9.26 -6.55 10.18
C GLU A 20 -8.83 -5.68 9.00
N ILE A 21 -7.66 -5.07 9.13
CA ILE A 21 -7.00 -4.40 8.02
C ILE A 21 -6.81 -5.53 7.01
N PRO A 22 -7.46 -5.51 5.83
CA PRO A 22 -7.32 -6.59 4.88
C PRO A 22 -5.83 -6.70 4.54
N GLU A 23 -5.25 -7.86 4.80
CA GLU A 23 -3.89 -8.14 4.34
C GLU A 23 -3.83 -7.92 2.83
N PRO A 24 -2.73 -7.36 2.29
CA PRO A 24 -2.60 -7.20 0.86
C PRO A 24 -2.75 -8.58 0.18
N SER A 25 -3.86 -8.77 -0.52
CA SER A 25 -4.15 -10.04 -1.18
C SER A 25 -3.17 -10.24 -2.34
N TYR A 26 -2.15 -11.07 -2.11
CA TYR A 26 -1.19 -11.47 -3.14
C TYR A 26 -1.84 -12.22 -4.32
N THR A 27 -3.09 -12.68 -4.18
CA THR A 27 -3.78 -13.46 -5.24
C THR A 27 -4.00 -12.69 -6.54
N HIS A 28 -3.93 -11.34 -6.54
CA HIS A 28 -4.18 -10.51 -7.72
C HIS A 28 -3.05 -9.54 -8.07
N TRP A 29 -1.85 -9.72 -7.49
CA TRP A 29 -0.78 -8.73 -7.65
C TRP A 29 -0.35 -8.57 -9.12
N GLN A 30 -0.34 -9.66 -9.88
CA GLN A 30 0.02 -9.67 -11.31
C GLN A 30 -1.02 -8.91 -12.15
N GLU A 31 -2.31 -9.16 -11.90
CA GLU A 31 -3.42 -8.46 -12.56
C GLU A 31 -3.39 -6.96 -12.23
N HIS A 32 -3.10 -6.62 -10.97
CA HIS A 32 -2.95 -5.24 -10.54
C HIS A 32 -1.79 -4.55 -11.24
N LEU A 33 -0.61 -5.19 -11.27
CA LEU A 33 0.56 -4.65 -11.93
C LEU A 33 0.34 -4.48 -13.44
N GLN A 34 -0.17 -5.50 -14.12
CA GLN A 34 -0.44 -5.44 -15.57
C GLN A 34 -1.40 -4.30 -15.91
N SER A 35 -2.52 -4.20 -15.19
CA SER A 35 -3.48 -3.12 -15.41
C SER A 35 -2.87 -1.72 -15.17
N CYS A 36 -1.92 -1.58 -14.25
CA CYS A 36 -1.24 -0.32 -13.99
C CYS A 36 -0.15 0.01 -15.01
N LEU A 37 0.53 -1.00 -15.56
CA LEU A 37 1.45 -0.82 -16.69
C LEU A 37 0.68 -0.26 -17.90
N ASP A 38 -0.47 -0.86 -18.23
CA ASP A 38 -1.31 -0.41 -19.34
C ASP A 38 -1.77 1.05 -19.14
N GLN A 39 -2.20 1.42 -17.93
CA GLN A 39 -2.64 2.80 -17.62
C GLN A 39 -1.52 3.84 -17.71
N THR A 40 -0.28 3.44 -17.44
CA THR A 40 0.87 4.36 -17.44
C THR A 40 1.62 4.39 -18.78
N GLY A 41 1.18 3.58 -19.75
CA GLY A 41 1.91 3.38 -21.00
C GLY A 41 3.34 2.88 -20.76
N LEU A 42 3.49 2.01 -19.76
CA LEU A 42 4.69 1.24 -19.48
C LEU A 42 4.47 -0.20 -19.90
N ASP A 43 5.57 -0.94 -20.08
CA ASP A 43 5.52 -2.36 -20.36
C ASP A 43 6.54 -3.11 -19.48
N LEU A 44 6.50 -4.44 -19.54
CA LEU A 44 7.33 -5.31 -18.70
C LEU A 44 8.85 -5.17 -18.95
N SER A 45 9.27 -4.53 -20.05
CA SER A 45 10.69 -4.27 -20.31
C SER A 45 11.32 -3.39 -19.25
N ILE A 46 10.56 -2.55 -18.53
CA ILE A 46 11.08 -1.78 -17.38
C ILE A 46 11.60 -2.68 -16.26
N PHE A 47 11.11 -3.90 -16.19
CA PHE A 47 11.53 -4.94 -15.24
C PHE A 47 12.57 -5.89 -15.88
N GLY A 48 12.85 -5.73 -17.18
CA GLY A 48 13.72 -6.60 -17.97
C GLY A 48 13.19 -8.02 -18.12
N VAL A 49 11.86 -8.18 -18.16
CA VAL A 49 11.20 -9.48 -18.37
C VAL A 49 10.15 -9.37 -19.47
N SER A 50 9.72 -10.53 -19.99
CA SER A 50 8.73 -10.60 -21.08
C SER A 50 7.35 -11.05 -20.60
N ARG A 51 7.24 -11.62 -19.39
CA ARG A 51 6.00 -12.11 -18.81
C ARG A 51 5.81 -11.56 -17.40
N ILE A 52 4.55 -11.30 -17.04
CA ILE A 52 4.19 -10.81 -15.70
C ILE A 52 4.58 -11.81 -14.60
N ASP A 53 4.53 -13.12 -14.92
CA ASP A 53 4.94 -14.21 -14.01
C ASP A 53 6.43 -14.19 -13.65
N ASP A 54 7.25 -13.58 -14.50
CA ASP A 54 8.70 -13.51 -14.30
C ASP A 54 9.10 -12.30 -13.45
N VAL A 55 8.17 -11.40 -13.12
CA VAL A 55 8.46 -10.24 -12.28
C VAL A 55 8.65 -10.71 -10.83
N THR A 56 9.87 -10.58 -10.33
CA THR A 56 10.23 -10.81 -8.92
C THR A 56 10.48 -9.50 -8.19
N GLU A 57 10.64 -9.55 -6.86
CA GLU A 57 11.05 -8.39 -6.07
C GLU A 57 12.36 -7.76 -6.57
N GLN A 58 13.31 -8.56 -7.06
CA GLN A 58 14.56 -8.04 -7.63
C GLN A 58 14.32 -7.26 -8.92
N ASN A 59 13.33 -7.67 -9.72
CA ASN A 59 12.95 -6.92 -10.91
C ASN A 59 12.33 -5.56 -10.56
N LEU A 60 11.53 -5.50 -9.48
CA LEU A 60 10.90 -4.25 -9.02
C LEU A 60 11.92 -3.18 -8.64
N LYS A 61 13.15 -3.55 -8.27
CA LYS A 61 14.24 -2.58 -8.02
C LYS A 61 14.60 -1.74 -9.24
N LYS A 62 14.38 -2.26 -10.45
CA LYS A 62 14.61 -1.51 -11.71
C LYS A 62 13.65 -0.34 -11.90
N LEU A 63 12.59 -0.23 -11.09
CA LEU A 63 11.79 0.99 -11.03
C LEU A 63 12.63 2.23 -10.75
N ALA A 64 13.75 2.11 -10.02
CA ALA A 64 14.67 3.21 -9.79
C ALA A 64 15.19 3.87 -11.09
N GLU A 65 15.28 3.10 -12.18
CA GLU A 65 15.74 3.54 -13.52
C GLU A 65 14.64 4.23 -14.33
N VAL A 66 13.37 4.04 -13.94
CA VAL A 66 12.22 4.68 -14.57
C VAL A 66 12.12 6.14 -14.11
N THR A 67 11.77 7.05 -15.04
CA THR A 67 11.56 8.46 -14.73
C THR A 67 10.59 8.64 -13.55
N ALA A 68 10.87 9.58 -12.65
CA ALA A 68 10.12 9.75 -11.40
C ALA A 68 8.59 9.91 -11.61
N ASP A 69 8.18 10.58 -12.70
CA ASP A 69 6.77 10.75 -13.04
C ASP A 69 6.08 9.41 -13.35
N LYS A 70 6.58 8.67 -14.36
CA LYS A 70 6.03 7.35 -14.72
C LYS A 70 6.12 6.33 -13.58
N ARG A 71 7.25 6.30 -12.86
CA ARG A 71 7.44 5.44 -11.67
C ARG A 71 6.40 5.76 -10.61
N GLY A 72 6.24 7.04 -10.30
CA GLY A 72 5.28 7.52 -9.32
C GLY A 72 3.85 7.14 -9.68
N CYS A 73 3.44 7.34 -10.93
CA CYS A 73 2.10 6.95 -11.39
C CYS A 73 1.88 5.42 -11.28
N LEU A 74 2.88 4.61 -11.65
CA LEU A 74 2.79 3.16 -11.58
C LEU A 74 2.64 2.69 -10.12
N VAL A 75 3.50 3.18 -9.22
CA VAL A 75 3.46 2.83 -7.79
C VAL A 75 2.14 3.26 -7.16
N ALA A 76 1.67 4.48 -7.44
CA ALA A 76 0.39 4.97 -6.94
C ALA A 76 -0.79 4.11 -7.43
N CYS A 77 -0.79 3.70 -8.70
CA CYS A 77 -1.83 2.83 -9.25
C CYS A 77 -1.84 1.46 -8.55
N VAL A 78 -0.67 0.82 -8.38
CA VAL A 78 -0.57 -0.48 -7.70
C VAL A 78 -1.06 -0.38 -6.26
N PHE A 79 -0.62 0.66 -5.54
CA PHE A 79 -1.04 0.91 -4.16
C PHE A 79 -2.51 1.30 -4.02
N GLN A 80 -3.12 1.92 -5.03
CA GLN A 80 -4.56 2.13 -5.08
C GLN A 80 -5.32 0.81 -5.22
N LYS A 81 -4.87 -0.09 -6.10
CA LYS A 81 -5.50 -1.40 -6.28
C LYS A 81 -5.33 -2.33 -5.06
N GLN A 82 -4.24 -2.17 -4.32
CA GLN A 82 -4.00 -2.84 -3.04
C GLN A 82 -4.72 -2.15 -1.87
N GLY A 83 -5.47 -1.07 -2.12
CA GLY A 83 -6.24 -0.35 -1.13
C GLY A 83 -5.46 0.68 -0.31
N MET A 84 -4.13 0.69 -0.35
CA MET A 84 -3.30 1.61 0.44
C MET A 84 -3.54 3.09 0.08
N ILE A 85 -3.93 3.37 -1.17
CA ILE A 85 -4.43 4.68 -1.61
C ILE A 85 -5.91 4.54 -1.98
N SER A 86 -6.76 5.47 -1.56
CA SER A 86 -8.19 5.47 -1.92
C SER A 86 -8.40 5.85 -3.39
N LYS A 87 -9.65 5.70 -3.89
CA LYS A 87 -10.02 6.13 -5.25
C LYS A 87 -9.85 7.64 -5.46
N GLU A 88 -9.96 8.41 -4.39
CA GLU A 88 -9.80 9.86 -4.35
C GLU A 88 -8.33 10.29 -4.21
N GLY A 89 -7.39 9.33 -4.19
CA GLY A 89 -5.95 9.62 -4.10
C GLY A 89 -5.46 9.88 -2.68
N VAL A 90 -6.17 9.43 -1.65
CA VAL A 90 -5.80 9.64 -0.25
C VAL A 90 -5.12 8.40 0.32
N LEU A 91 -3.91 8.56 0.88
CA LEU A 91 -3.20 7.49 1.59
C LEU A 91 -3.96 7.09 2.86
N GLN A 92 -4.12 5.78 3.10
CA GLN A 92 -4.75 5.27 4.31
C GLN A 92 -4.09 5.80 5.59
N ALA A 93 -4.85 5.80 6.70
CA ALA A 93 -4.39 6.27 8.00
C ALA A 93 -3.20 5.43 8.52
N ASN A 94 -3.27 4.11 8.35
CA ASN A 94 -2.31 3.14 8.86
C ASN A 94 -1.80 2.23 7.72
N PRO A 95 -0.97 2.73 6.80
CA PRO A 95 -0.41 1.89 5.75
C PRO A 95 0.55 0.84 6.36
N PRO A 96 0.68 -0.35 5.73
CA PRO A 96 1.61 -1.38 6.18
C PRO A 96 3.04 -0.84 6.27
N ARG A 97 3.83 -1.35 7.22
CA ARG A 97 5.25 -0.99 7.32
C ARG A 97 6.05 -1.64 6.17
N PRO A 98 7.11 -0.98 5.67
CA PRO A 98 7.97 -1.57 4.65
C PRO A 98 8.78 -2.74 5.22
N ASP A 99 9.55 -3.41 4.36
CA ASP A 99 10.47 -4.47 4.78
C ASP A 99 11.42 -3.93 5.89
N PRO A 100 11.64 -4.68 6.99
CA PRO A 100 12.50 -4.25 8.10
C PRO A 100 13.95 -3.91 7.71
N THR A 101 14.42 -4.39 6.57
CA THR A 101 15.75 -4.07 6.01
C THR A 101 15.80 -2.71 5.32
N THR A 102 14.66 -2.09 5.07
CA THR A 102 14.56 -0.74 4.50
C THR A 102 15.15 0.30 5.45
N LYS A 103 16.10 1.10 4.96
CA LYS A 103 16.73 2.18 5.72
C LYS A 103 16.06 3.52 5.40
N LEU A 104 15.22 3.98 6.31
CA LEU A 104 14.63 5.32 6.27
C LEU A 104 15.57 6.35 6.91
N GLU A 105 15.56 7.58 6.38
CA GLU A 105 16.31 8.72 6.95
C GLU A 105 15.60 9.34 8.16
N THR A 106 14.31 9.07 8.31
CA THR A 106 13.43 9.53 9.39
C THR A 106 12.69 8.33 9.99
N THR A 107 11.82 8.55 10.97
CA THR A 107 10.86 7.51 11.39
C THR A 107 9.88 7.18 10.25
N PHE A 108 9.29 5.98 10.31
CA PHE A 108 8.25 5.58 9.35
C PHE A 108 7.05 6.53 9.38
N GLU A 109 6.64 6.94 10.58
CA GLU A 109 5.54 7.87 10.82
C GLU A 109 5.79 9.23 10.17
N GLU A 110 7.00 9.78 10.31
CA GLU A 110 7.40 11.05 9.69
C GLU A 110 7.43 10.93 8.16
N ALA A 111 7.99 9.84 7.62
CA ALA A 111 8.06 9.61 6.18
C ALA A 111 6.67 9.48 5.56
N ILE A 112 5.77 8.72 6.18
CA ILE A 112 4.38 8.58 5.76
C ILE A 112 3.61 9.90 5.89
N ALA A 113 3.82 10.67 6.96
CA ALA A 113 3.20 11.98 7.13
C ALA A 113 3.61 12.96 6.03
N ALA A 114 4.88 12.94 5.61
CA ALA A 114 5.37 13.72 4.48
C ALA A 114 4.65 13.31 3.18
N CYS A 115 4.58 12.01 2.88
CA CYS A 115 3.88 11.53 1.69
C CYS A 115 2.38 11.87 1.71
N ARG A 116 1.72 11.83 2.88
CA ARG A 116 0.29 12.16 3.00
C ARG A 116 -0.04 13.62 2.63
N SER A 117 0.95 14.50 2.68
CA SER A 117 0.79 15.90 2.25
C SER A 117 0.70 16.06 0.72
N GLU A 118 1.18 15.07 -0.05
CA GLU A 118 1.17 15.10 -1.51
C GLU A 118 -0.24 14.97 -2.08
N LYS A 119 -0.65 15.97 -2.86
CA LYS A 119 -1.97 16.00 -3.53
C LYS A 119 -1.95 15.48 -4.96
N ASN A 120 -0.76 15.42 -5.57
CA ASN A 120 -0.60 14.84 -6.90
C ASN A 120 -0.41 13.33 -6.76
N PHE A 121 -1.26 12.56 -7.45
CA PHE A 121 -1.28 11.10 -7.36
C PHE A 121 0.08 10.45 -7.68
N CYS A 122 0.74 10.88 -8.76
CA CYS A 122 2.03 10.34 -9.15
C CYS A 122 3.16 10.78 -8.20
N LYS A 123 3.11 12.03 -7.69
CA LYS A 123 4.06 12.48 -6.65
C LYS A 123 3.90 11.69 -5.35
N LEU A 124 2.66 11.42 -4.93
CA LEU A 124 2.37 10.54 -3.80
C LEU A 124 2.99 9.15 -4.02
N GLY A 125 2.76 8.54 -5.19
CA GLY A 125 3.38 7.26 -5.51
C GLY A 125 4.91 7.29 -5.52
N ASN A 126 5.52 8.36 -6.01
CA ASN A 126 6.98 8.50 -5.98
C ASN A 126 7.52 8.72 -4.56
N CYS A 127 6.76 9.41 -3.70
CA CYS A 127 7.10 9.52 -2.29
C CYS A 127 7.06 8.15 -1.60
N LEU A 128 6.01 7.36 -1.86
CA LEU A 128 5.89 6.01 -1.31
C LEU A 128 6.95 5.06 -1.89
N PHE A 129 7.38 5.25 -3.14
CA PHE A 129 8.50 4.49 -3.72
C PHE A 129 9.76 4.58 -2.85
N GLU A 130 10.11 5.78 -2.37
CA GLU A 130 11.27 6.00 -1.49
C GLU A 130 11.14 5.32 -0.12
N ILE A 131 9.93 4.91 0.28
CA ILE A 131 9.66 4.21 1.53
C ILE A 131 9.65 2.69 1.31
N TYR A 132 9.03 2.19 0.25
CA TYR A 132 8.78 0.75 0.09
C TYR A 132 9.78 0.02 -0.82
N PHE A 133 10.52 0.76 -1.66
CA PHE A 133 11.41 0.16 -2.68
C PHE A 133 12.86 0.64 -2.58
N LYS A 134 13.17 1.43 -1.54
CA LYS A 134 14.53 1.93 -1.29
C LYS A 134 15.35 0.89 -0.52
N TYR A 135 15.79 -0.13 -1.23
CA TYR A 135 16.77 -1.09 -0.72
C TYR A 135 18.16 -0.44 -0.78
N LYS A 136 18.80 -0.23 0.38
CA LYS A 136 20.20 0.25 0.50
C LYS A 136 21.11 -0.86 1.00
#